data_AF-A0A1H7ZD25-F1
#
_entry.id   AF-A0A1H7ZD25-F1
#
_cell.length_a   1.000
_cell.length_b   1.000
_cell.length_c   1.000
_cell.angle_alpha   90.00
_cell.angle_beta   90.00
_cell.angle_gamma   90.00
#
_symmetry.space_group_name_H-M   'P 1'
#
loop_
_entity.id
_entity.type
_entity.pdbx_description
1 polymer ?
#
loop_
_entity_poly.entity_id
_entity_poly.type
_entity_poly.pdbx_seq_one_letter_code
_entity_poly.pdbx_strand_id
1 'polypeptide(L)'
;MSKDQGIFERFSNWATKFTGSSYAFIGATIIVIAWGISGPIFNYSETWQLVINTGTTIITFLMVFLIQKAQNKDSKAIQIKLNELIAANEKASNRIVDIEDLTEKELDQLHCYYEKLADFAEEDSDIHSSHSIDAAQRNQDYKDKLFRKKHEEWLREQEQKKESI
;
A
#
# COMPACT_ATOMS: atom_id res chain seq x y z
N MET A 1 0.39 -22.78 15.40
CA MET A 1 -0.72 -21.81 15.23
C MET A 1 -0.62 -21.21 13.83
N SER A 2 -0.98 -21.97 12.78
CA SER A 2 -0.67 -21.59 11.38
C SER A 2 -1.54 -22.25 10.30
N LYS A 3 -2.52 -23.10 10.68
CA LYS A 3 -3.34 -23.84 9.71
C LYS A 3 -4.58 -23.06 9.24
N ASP A 4 -5.17 -22.23 10.12
CA ASP A 4 -6.38 -21.46 9.80
C ASP A 4 -6.14 -20.25 8.88
N GLN A 5 -4.98 -19.58 9.02
CA GLN A 5 -4.64 -18.42 8.19
C GLN A 5 -4.66 -18.78 6.70
N GLY A 6 -4.10 -19.94 6.32
CA GLY A 6 -4.06 -20.38 4.93
C GLY A 6 -5.41 -20.81 4.36
N ILE A 7 -6.33 -21.35 5.17
CA ILE A 7 -7.67 -21.78 4.71
C ILE A 7 -8.56 -20.56 4.50
N PHE A 8 -8.60 -19.64 5.47
CA PHE A 8 -9.36 -18.39 5.36
C PHE A 8 -8.85 -17.51 4.22
N GLU A 9 -7.53 -17.45 4.02
CA GLU A 9 -6.93 -16.68 2.93
C GLU A 9 -7.22 -17.30 1.56
N ARG A 10 -7.18 -18.63 1.44
CA ARG A 10 -7.58 -19.33 0.20
C ARG A 10 -9.07 -19.15 -0.10
N PHE A 11 -9.92 -19.28 0.90
CA PHE A 11 -11.36 -19.06 0.77
C PHE A 11 -11.66 -17.62 0.37
N SER A 12 -11.06 -16.63 1.05
CA SER A 12 -11.23 -15.21 0.73
C SER A 12 -10.79 -14.90 -0.70
N ASN A 13 -9.61 -15.36 -1.12
CA ASN A 13 -9.12 -15.12 -2.48
C ASN A 13 -10.00 -15.80 -3.54
N TRP A 14 -10.47 -17.02 -3.27
CA TRP A 14 -11.39 -17.72 -4.16
C TRP A 14 -12.74 -17.00 -4.24
N ALA A 15 -13.30 -16.58 -3.10
CA ALA A 15 -14.56 -15.87 -3.02
C ALA A 15 -14.50 -14.51 -3.74
N THR A 16 -13.45 -13.72 -3.53
CA THR A 16 -13.25 -12.44 -4.23
C THR A 16 -13.08 -12.64 -5.73
N LYS A 17 -12.32 -13.65 -6.16
CA LYS A 17 -12.13 -13.96 -7.59
C LYS A 17 -13.41 -14.49 -8.24
N PHE A 18 -14.17 -15.31 -7.53
CA PHE A 18 -15.44 -15.85 -8.01
C PHE A 18 -16.47 -14.73 -8.15
N THR A 19 -16.70 -13.96 -7.08
CA THR A 19 -17.67 -12.85 -7.07
C THR A 19 -17.31 -11.71 -8.03
N GLY A 20 -16.02 -11.49 -8.32
CA GLY A 20 -15.57 -10.53 -9.34
C GLY A 20 -15.65 -11.04 -10.80
N SER A 21 -16.01 -12.30 -11.02
CA SER A 21 -16.10 -12.89 -12.37
C SER A 21 -17.44 -12.60 -13.05
N SER A 22 -17.42 -12.34 -14.36
CA SER A 22 -18.63 -12.12 -15.18
C SER A 22 -19.62 -13.28 -15.11
N TYR A 23 -19.13 -14.52 -14.95
CA TYR A 23 -20.00 -15.70 -14.82
C TYR A 23 -20.77 -15.74 -13.51
N ALA A 24 -20.15 -15.28 -12.40
CA ALA A 24 -20.84 -15.23 -11.11
C ALA A 24 -21.91 -14.14 -11.09
N PHE A 25 -21.65 -13.01 -11.74
CA PHE A 25 -22.65 -11.96 -11.92
C PHE A 25 -23.88 -12.48 -12.68
N ILE A 26 -23.68 -13.10 -13.84
CA ILE A 26 -24.77 -13.68 -14.64
C ILE A 26 -25.57 -14.71 -13.83
N GLY A 27 -24.88 -15.61 -13.11
CA GLY A 27 -25.52 -16.60 -12.24
C GLY A 27 -26.35 -15.95 -11.12
N ALA A 28 -25.79 -14.95 -10.44
CA ALA A 28 -26.49 -14.21 -9.39
C ALA A 28 -27.72 -13.47 -9.95
N THR A 29 -27.61 -12.84 -11.13
CA THR A 29 -28.73 -12.18 -11.80
C THR A 29 -29.86 -13.18 -12.13
N ILE A 30 -29.52 -14.36 -12.65
CA ILE A 30 -30.52 -15.41 -12.93
C ILE A 30 -31.23 -15.85 -11.65
N ILE A 31 -30.49 -16.03 -10.55
CA ILE A 31 -31.07 -16.40 -9.24
C ILE A 31 -32.04 -15.32 -8.75
N VAL A 32 -31.67 -14.04 -8.85
CA VAL A 32 -32.54 -12.92 -8.44
C VAL A 32 -33.80 -12.85 -9.31
N ILE A 33 -33.67 -13.06 -10.63
CA ILE A 33 -34.82 -13.10 -11.55
C ILE A 33 -35.74 -14.28 -11.21
N ALA A 34 -35.18 -15.48 -11.00
CA ALA A 34 -35.95 -16.67 -10.62
C ALA A 34 -36.69 -16.46 -9.29
N TRP A 35 -36.04 -15.82 -8.31
CA TRP A 35 -36.68 -15.45 -7.04
C TRP A 35 -37.81 -14.44 -7.24
N GLY A 36 -37.61 -13.44 -8.11
CA GLY A 36 -38.65 -12.48 -8.50
C GLY A 36 -39.88 -13.17 -9.11
N ILE A 37 -39.66 -14.14 -10.00
CA ILE A 37 -40.70 -14.93 -10.66
C ILE A 37 -41.42 -15.87 -9.67
N SER A 38 -40.77 -16.28 -8.57
CA SER A 38 -41.46 -17.04 -7.51
C SER A 38 -42.37 -16.15 -6.64
N GLY A 39 -42.21 -14.83 -6.67
CA GLY A 39 -42.99 -13.86 -5.88
C GLY A 39 -44.51 -14.00 -5.99
N PRO A 40 -45.10 -14.10 -7.21
CA PRO A 40 -46.54 -14.32 -7.40
C PRO A 40 -47.08 -15.59 -6.74
N ILE A 41 -46.28 -16.66 -6.64
CA ILE A 41 -46.69 -17.92 -5.97
C ILE A 41 -46.85 -17.69 -4.47
N PHE A 42 -46.03 -16.81 -3.88
CA PHE A 42 -46.06 -16.45 -2.48
C PHE A 42 -46.86 -15.18 -2.19
N ASN A 43 -47.61 -14.65 -3.17
CA ASN A 43 -48.35 -13.38 -3.07
C ASN A 43 -47.48 -12.20 -2.59
N TYR A 44 -46.17 -12.21 -2.92
CA TYR A 44 -45.22 -11.21 -2.43
C TYR A 44 -45.25 -11.01 -0.91
N SER A 45 -45.41 -12.10 -0.15
CA SER A 45 -45.53 -12.08 1.31
C SER A 45 -44.37 -11.36 2.00
N GLU A 46 -44.61 -10.86 3.22
CA GLU A 46 -43.53 -10.28 4.03
C GLU A 46 -42.40 -11.28 4.28
N THR A 47 -42.71 -12.56 4.44
CA THR A 47 -41.68 -13.62 4.58
C THR A 47 -40.84 -13.78 3.32
N TRP A 48 -41.42 -13.67 2.13
CA TRP A 48 -40.69 -13.75 0.86
C TRP A 48 -39.72 -12.56 0.69
N GLN A 49 -40.14 -11.35 1.09
CA GLN A 49 -39.29 -10.15 1.08
C GLN A 49 -38.20 -10.21 2.16
N LEU A 50 -38.56 -10.66 3.36
CA LEU A 50 -37.64 -10.76 4.49
C LEU A 50 -36.48 -11.71 4.20
N VAL A 51 -36.75 -12.87 3.57
CA VAL A 51 -35.70 -13.84 3.22
C VAL A 51 -34.64 -13.23 2.29
N ILE A 52 -35.04 -12.54 1.23
CA ILE A 52 -34.07 -11.96 0.29
C ILE A 52 -33.34 -10.75 0.88
N ASN A 53 -34.04 -9.90 1.63
CA ASN A 53 -33.44 -8.74 2.28
C ASN A 53 -32.43 -9.17 3.35
N THR A 54 -32.86 -10.02 4.29
CA THR A 54 -31.99 -10.52 5.37
C THR A 54 -30.82 -11.33 4.80
N GLY A 55 -31.06 -12.19 3.82
CA GLY A 55 -29.99 -12.98 3.19
C GLY A 55 -28.94 -12.10 2.51
N THR A 56 -29.40 -11.13 1.71
CA THR A 56 -28.49 -10.21 1.00
C THR A 56 -27.71 -9.33 1.97
N THR A 57 -28.32 -8.87 3.06
CA THR A 57 -27.61 -8.08 4.09
C THR A 57 -26.49 -8.90 4.74
N ILE A 58 -26.73 -10.14 5.12
CA ILE A 58 -25.70 -11.01 5.70
C ILE A 58 -24.58 -11.27 4.69
N ILE A 59 -24.91 -11.61 3.45
CA ILE A 59 -23.92 -11.84 2.38
C ILE A 59 -23.08 -10.57 2.17
N THR A 60 -23.72 -9.41 2.09
CA THR A 60 -23.04 -8.12 1.89
C THR A 60 -22.12 -7.80 3.06
N PHE A 61 -22.57 -8.01 4.29
CA PHE A 61 -21.75 -7.80 5.49
C PHE A 61 -20.50 -8.68 5.45
N LEU A 62 -20.64 -9.98 5.13
CA LEU A 62 -19.51 -10.88 4.96
C LEU A 62 -18.61 -10.46 3.79
N MET A 63 -19.19 -10.05 2.67
CA MET A 63 -18.47 -9.59 1.49
C MET A 63 -17.57 -8.39 1.79
N VAL A 64 -18.02 -7.43 2.61
CA VAL A 64 -17.19 -6.28 3.02
C VAL A 64 -15.89 -6.75 3.67
N PHE A 65 -15.95 -7.71 4.60
CA PHE A 65 -14.73 -8.25 5.23
C PHE A 65 -13.85 -9.03 4.25
N LEU A 66 -14.44 -9.79 3.33
CA LEU A 66 -13.69 -10.52 2.30
C LEU A 66 -12.96 -9.57 1.35
N ILE A 67 -13.64 -8.51 0.92
CA ILE A 67 -13.06 -7.44 0.09
C ILE A 67 -11.94 -6.73 0.85
N GLN A 68 -12.18 -6.32 2.10
CA GLN A 68 -11.15 -5.68 2.93
C GLN A 68 -9.93 -6.58 3.12
N LYS A 69 -10.11 -7.90 3.32
CA LYS A 69 -9.00 -8.84 3.46
C LYS A 69 -8.19 -8.96 2.17
N ALA A 70 -8.86 -9.06 1.02
CA ALA A 70 -8.21 -9.12 -0.28
C ALA A 70 -7.46 -7.82 -0.58
N GLN A 71 -8.12 -6.67 -0.40
CA GLN A 71 -7.53 -5.35 -0.60
C GLN A 71 -6.34 -5.10 0.31
N ASN A 72 -6.40 -5.48 1.60
CA ASN A 72 -5.30 -5.26 2.53
C ASN A 72 -4.01 -5.99 2.09
N LYS A 73 -4.14 -7.18 1.50
CA LYS A 73 -2.99 -7.92 0.96
C LYS A 73 -2.42 -7.25 -0.29
N ASP A 74 -3.30 -6.84 -1.20
CA ASP A 74 -2.89 -6.20 -2.46
C ASP A 74 -2.25 -4.83 -2.22
N SER A 75 -2.79 -4.02 -1.30
CA SER A 75 -2.20 -2.74 -0.88
C SER A 75 -0.78 -2.92 -0.35
N LYS A 76 -0.55 -3.91 0.53
CA LYS A 76 0.78 -4.20 1.06
C LYS A 76 1.77 -4.64 -0.03
N ALA A 77 1.30 -5.42 -0.99
CA ALA A 77 2.14 -5.83 -2.12
C ALA A 77 2.53 -4.65 -3.02
N ILE A 78 1.62 -3.68 -3.20
CA ILE A 78 1.91 -2.43 -3.93
C ILE A 78 2.95 -1.60 -3.17
N GLN A 79 2.78 -1.41 -1.86
CA GLN A 79 3.73 -0.69 -1.02
C GLN A 79 5.15 -1.26 -1.11
N ILE A 80 5.31 -2.59 -0.97
CA ILE A 80 6.62 -3.25 -1.06
C ILE A 80 7.26 -3.03 -2.44
N LYS A 81 6.47 -3.12 -3.53
CA LYS A 81 6.98 -2.87 -4.89
C LYS A 81 7.44 -1.42 -5.08
N LEU A 82 6.70 -0.46 -4.52
CA LEU A 82 7.07 0.96 -4.57
C LEU A 82 8.32 1.24 -3.74
N ASN A 83 8.41 0.65 -2.54
CA ASN A 83 9.58 0.77 -1.67
C ASN A 83 10.85 0.25 -2.37
N GLU A 84 10.78 -0.87 -3.08
CA GLU A 84 11.89 -1.39 -3.89
C GLU A 84 12.30 -0.41 -5.01
N LEU A 85 11.32 0.17 -5.73
CA LEU A 85 11.60 1.14 -6.79
C LEU A 85 12.21 2.44 -6.27
N ILE A 86 11.78 2.92 -5.09
CA ILE A 86 12.33 4.11 -4.45
C ILE A 86 13.75 3.83 -3.96
N ALA A 87 13.96 2.70 -3.28
CA ALA A 87 15.28 2.30 -2.78
C ALA A 87 16.30 2.07 -3.91
N ALA A 88 15.86 1.60 -5.07
CA ALA A 88 16.71 1.44 -6.26
C ALA A 88 17.05 2.77 -6.96
N ASN A 89 16.34 3.87 -6.66
CA ASN A 89 16.57 5.17 -7.26
C ASN A 89 17.56 6.00 -6.41
N GLU A 90 18.80 6.14 -6.87
CA GLU A 90 19.87 6.87 -6.18
C GLU A 90 19.57 8.36 -5.87
N LYS A 91 18.61 8.96 -6.57
CA LYS A 91 18.20 10.35 -6.36
C LYS A 91 16.96 10.49 -5.46
N ALA A 92 16.25 9.40 -5.19
CA ALA A 92 15.09 9.41 -4.32
C ALA A 92 15.52 9.37 -2.85
N SER A 93 14.79 10.07 -1.99
CA SER A 93 15.05 10.06 -0.55
C SER A 93 14.52 8.78 0.06
N ASN A 94 15.40 7.95 0.61
CA ASN A 94 15.02 6.75 1.36
C ASN A 94 14.10 7.04 2.57
N ARG A 95 13.93 8.31 2.96
CA ARG A 95 12.97 8.71 4.00
C ARG A 95 11.51 8.56 3.57
N ILE A 96 11.23 8.33 2.28
CA ILE A 96 9.87 7.99 1.78
C ILE A 96 9.62 6.48 1.84
N VAL A 97 10.67 5.66 1.94
CA VAL A 97 10.49 4.22 2.09
C VAL A 97 9.81 3.97 3.42
N ASP A 98 8.76 3.14 3.40
CA ASP A 98 7.98 2.76 4.60
C ASP A 98 7.25 3.94 5.27
N ILE A 99 6.82 4.92 4.47
CA ILE A 99 6.09 6.10 4.94
C ILE A 99 4.77 5.76 5.66
N GLU A 100 4.18 4.60 5.36
CA GLU A 100 2.94 4.11 5.95
C GLU A 100 3.05 3.77 7.45
N ASP A 101 4.27 3.49 7.92
CA ASP A 101 4.53 3.10 9.32
C ASP A 101 4.89 4.31 10.20
N LEU A 102 5.01 5.50 9.61
CA LEU A 102 5.26 6.74 10.35
C LEU A 102 4.06 7.15 11.20
N THR A 103 4.33 7.76 12.35
CA THR A 103 3.29 8.41 13.14
C THR A 103 2.76 9.65 12.41
N GLU A 104 1.52 10.04 12.72
CA GLU A 104 0.89 11.23 12.13
C GLU A 104 1.76 12.49 12.28
N LYS A 105 2.43 12.67 13.42
CA LYS A 105 3.36 13.78 13.66
C LYS A 105 4.60 13.73 12.76
N GLU A 106 5.14 12.54 12.50
CA GLU A 106 6.28 12.36 11.60
C GLU A 106 5.87 12.59 10.14
N LEU A 107 4.66 12.17 9.77
CA LEU A 107 4.09 12.41 8.45
C LEU A 107 3.89 13.92 8.19
N ASP A 108 3.36 14.66 9.17
CA ASP A 108 3.22 16.12 9.10
C ASP A 108 4.57 16.84 8.97
N GLN A 109 5.58 16.40 9.73
CA GLN A 109 6.93 16.94 9.61
C GLN A 109 7.53 16.68 8.22
N LEU A 110 7.30 15.49 7.67
CA LEU A 110 7.78 15.13 6.35
C LEU A 110 7.04 15.92 5.25
N HIS A 111 5.73 16.13 5.42
CA HIS A 111 4.93 16.98 4.54
C HIS A 111 5.46 18.42 4.51
N CYS A 112 5.65 19.04 5.67
CA CYS A 112 6.20 20.39 5.78
C CYS A 112 7.62 20.50 5.20
N TYR A 113 8.44 19.45 5.33
CA TYR A 113 9.76 19.42 4.70
C TYR A 113 9.67 19.44 3.17
N TYR A 114 8.79 18.64 2.56
CA TYR A 114 8.63 18.59 1.10
C TYR A 114 7.93 19.82 0.54
N GLU A 115 7.00 20.41 1.30
CA GLU A 115 6.37 21.70 0.97
C GLU A 115 7.45 22.79 0.86
N LYS A 116 8.29 22.95 1.89
CA LYS A 116 9.42 23.90 1.85
C LYS A 116 10.42 23.60 0.75
N LEU A 117 10.66 22.33 0.44
CA LEU A 117 11.55 21.96 -0.66
C LEU A 117 10.97 22.36 -2.02
N ALA A 118 9.65 22.24 -2.20
CA ALA A 118 8.96 22.70 -3.39
C ALA A 118 8.99 24.23 -3.50
N ASP A 119 8.74 24.95 -2.40
CA ASP A 119 8.85 26.41 -2.34
C ASP A 119 10.26 26.87 -2.75
N PHE A 120 11.31 26.23 -2.22
CA PHE A 120 12.68 26.55 -2.62
C PHE A 120 12.95 26.23 -4.08
N ALA A 121 12.40 25.15 -4.65
CA ALA A 121 12.57 24.84 -6.06
C ALA A 121 11.82 25.82 -6.98
N GLU A 122 10.71 26.40 -6.52
CA GLU A 122 9.97 27.46 -7.21
C GLU A 122 10.70 28.80 -7.10
N GLU A 123 11.30 29.12 -5.95
CA GLU A 123 12.08 30.35 -5.73
C GLU A 123 13.44 30.32 -6.48
N ASP A 124 14.07 29.14 -6.60
CA ASP A 124 15.31 28.92 -7.36
C ASP A 124 15.09 28.90 -8.89
N SER A 125 13.85 29.14 -9.35
CA SER A 125 13.53 29.44 -10.75
C SER A 125 13.84 30.88 -11.18
N ASP A 126 14.67 31.59 -10.40
CA ASP A 126 15.34 32.81 -10.85
C ASP A 126 16.38 32.48 -11.95
N ILE A 127 16.00 32.78 -13.19
CA ILE A 127 16.80 32.74 -14.42
C ILE A 127 18.14 33.50 -14.37
N HIS A 128 18.44 34.25 -13.30
CA HIS A 128 19.69 34.98 -13.12
C HIS A 128 20.69 34.41 -12.10
N SER A 129 20.37 33.34 -11.36
CA SER A 129 21.32 32.74 -10.41
C SER A 129 22.01 31.48 -10.98
N SER A 130 23.26 31.65 -11.42
CA SER A 130 24.10 30.51 -11.87
C SER A 130 24.66 29.76 -10.65
N HIS A 131 23.86 28.93 -10.00
CA HIS A 131 24.32 28.07 -8.89
C HIS A 131 24.81 26.67 -9.32
N SER A 132 24.99 26.42 -10.63
CA SER A 132 25.17 25.05 -11.13
C SER A 132 26.50 24.37 -10.79
N ILE A 133 27.59 25.11 -10.55
CA ILE A 133 28.92 24.51 -10.32
C ILE A 133 29.26 24.46 -8.83
N ASP A 134 29.18 25.58 -8.12
CA ASP A 134 29.55 25.63 -6.69
C ASP A 134 28.60 24.81 -5.80
N ALA A 135 27.30 24.76 -6.12
CA ALA A 135 26.36 23.93 -5.37
C ALA A 135 26.55 22.43 -5.66
N ALA A 136 26.82 22.08 -6.93
CA ALA A 136 27.16 20.71 -7.31
C ALA A 136 28.45 20.24 -6.60
N GLN A 137 29.46 21.11 -6.55
CA GLN A 137 30.74 20.82 -5.91
C GLN A 137 30.61 20.67 -4.39
N ARG A 138 29.84 21.53 -3.72
CA ARG A 138 29.53 21.36 -2.27
C ARG A 138 28.80 20.05 -1.97
N ASN A 139 27.83 19.67 -2.82
CA ASN A 139 27.12 18.40 -2.67
C ASN A 139 28.04 17.19 -2.90
N GLN A 140 28.99 17.29 -3.83
CA GLN A 140 29.97 16.24 -4.07
C GLN A 140 30.99 16.13 -2.92
N ASP A 141 31.50 17.25 -2.42
CA ASP A 141 32.42 17.30 -1.28
C ASP A 141 31.79 16.74 0.01
N TYR A 142 30.50 17.02 0.23
CA TYR A 142 29.75 16.47 1.36
C TYR A 142 29.61 14.95 1.25
N LYS A 143 29.25 14.44 0.06
CA LYS A 143 29.13 12.99 -0.21
C LYS A 143 30.47 12.28 0.00
N ASP A 144 31.56 12.83 -0.51
CA ASP A 144 32.90 12.27 -0.39
C ASP A 144 33.37 12.18 1.07
N LYS A 145 33.01 13.16 1.90
CA LYS A 145 33.29 13.13 3.35
C LYS A 145 32.45 12.06 4.06
N LEU A 146 31.18 11.93 3.67
CA LEU A 146 30.24 11.01 4.30
C LEU A 146 30.55 9.55 3.95
N PHE A 147 30.92 9.26 2.69
CA PHE A 147 31.39 7.95 2.26
C PHE A 147 32.69 7.55 2.96
N ARG A 148 33.67 8.46 3.06
CA ARG A 148 34.92 8.21 3.80
C ARG A 148 34.65 7.86 5.26
N LYS A 149 33.80 8.62 5.94
CA LYS A 149 33.46 8.36 7.35
C LYS A 149 32.80 7.00 7.54
N LYS A 150 31.80 6.65 6.72
CA LYS A 150 31.16 5.33 6.78
C LYS A 150 32.12 4.17 6.47
N HIS A 151 33.03 4.37 5.52
CA HIS A 151 34.04 3.36 5.18
C HIS A 151 35.02 3.15 6.34
N GLU A 152 35.45 4.21 7.01
CA GLU A 152 36.29 4.14 8.21
C GLU A 152 35.58 3.50 9.40
N GLU A 153 34.28 3.76 9.58
CA GLU A 153 33.46 3.09 10.60
C GLU A 153 33.34 1.59 10.32
N TRP A 154 33.07 1.21 9.06
CA TRP A 154 33.00 -0.19 8.63
C TRP A 154 34.33 -0.93 8.82
N LEU A 155 35.47 -0.30 8.48
CA LEU A 155 36.79 -0.90 8.69
C LEU A 155 37.07 -1.15 10.17
N ARG A 156 36.73 -0.20 11.04
CA ARG A 156 36.88 -0.34 12.49
C ARG A 156 36.02 -1.49 13.04
N GLU A 157 34.80 -1.62 12.55
CA GLU A 157 33.94 -2.75 12.93
C GLU A 157 34.53 -4.10 12.50
N GLN A 158 35.14 -4.19 11.31
CA GLN A 158 35.79 -5.41 10.83
C GLN A 158 37.06 -5.74 11.62
N GLU A 159 37.87 -4.75 11.98
CA GLU A 159 39.06 -4.95 12.81
C GLU A 159 38.69 -5.44 14.22
N GLN A 160 37.71 -4.80 14.87
CA GLN A 160 37.20 -5.24 16.17
C GLN A 160 36.62 -6.67 16.13
N LYS A 161 35.96 -7.04 15.02
CA LYS A 161 35.41 -8.37 14.82
C LYS A 161 36.49 -9.43 14.56
N LYS A 162 37.67 -9.02 14.10
CA LYS A 162 38.82 -9.90 13.83
C LYS A 162 39.73 -10.06 15.05
N GLU A 163 39.78 -9.06 15.93
CA GLU A 163 40.51 -9.14 17.22
C GLU A 163 39.72 -9.86 18.33
N SER A 164 38.41 -10.06 18.15
CA SER A 164 37.53 -10.80 19.09
C SER A 164 37.39 -12.30 18.78
N ILE A 165 38.19 -12.83 17.84
CA ILE A 165 38.28 -14.25 17.47
C ILE A 165 39.71 -14.74 17.75
#